data_AF-A0A2D6X9D6-F1
#
_entry.id   AF-A0A2D6X9D6-F1
#
_cell.length_a   1.000
_cell.length_b   1.000
_cell.length_c   1.000
_cell.angle_alpha   90.00
_cell.angle_beta   90.00
_cell.angle_gamma   90.00
#
_symmetry.space_group_name_H-M   'P 1'
#
loop_
_entity.id
_entity.type
_entity.pdbx_description
1 polymer ?
#
loop_
_entity_poly.entity_id
_entity_poly.type
_entity_poly.pdbx_seq_one_letter_code
_entity_poly.pdbx_strand_id
1 'polypeptide(L)'
;MKRGAIELSIGTIVIIVLAMSMLILGLVLIRSIFSGAKYNVDEMNDKVKDEISKLFVEDKKAVVYLPNRLAEIEQGEQWGVGFAIQNVLSTQKFSWKVEVDDSGIREKCGVTELQAEKWITTGREGSVDIASGDKYMDIARFNIPEGAVNDVASCIVRYHLIIEKEDRTNYVTESFDVDVK
;
A
#
# COMPACT_ATOMS: atom_id res chain seq x y z
N MET A 1 33.03 55.52 -0.11
CA MET A 1 33.33 54.07 -0.24
C MET A 1 32.36 53.12 0.48
N LYS A 2 31.40 53.57 1.31
CA LYS A 2 30.51 52.65 2.06
C LYS A 2 29.25 52.14 1.34
N ARG A 3 28.91 52.64 0.13
CA ARG A 3 27.69 52.24 -0.60
C ARG A 3 27.87 51.05 -1.56
N GLY A 4 28.98 50.99 -2.31
CA GLY A 4 29.22 49.90 -3.27
C GLY A 4 29.44 48.52 -2.64
N ALA A 5 30.02 48.46 -1.42
CA ALA A 5 30.18 47.20 -0.69
C ALA A 5 28.85 46.65 -0.11
N ILE A 6 27.86 47.52 0.14
CA ILE A 6 26.54 47.13 0.65
C ILE A 6 25.68 46.56 -0.49
N GLU A 7 25.68 47.17 -1.67
CA GLU A 7 24.95 46.64 -2.84
C GLU A 7 25.49 45.28 -3.30
N LEU A 8 26.82 45.09 -3.25
CA LEU A 8 27.43 43.79 -3.57
C LEU A 8 27.05 42.70 -2.55
N SER A 9 26.82 43.08 -1.30
CA SER A 9 26.40 42.16 -0.22
C SER A 9 24.93 41.77 -0.32
N ILE A 10 24.07 42.67 -0.80
CA ILE A 10 22.63 42.37 -0.98
C ILE A 10 22.44 41.38 -2.12
N GLY A 11 23.16 41.54 -3.24
CA GLY A 11 23.08 40.62 -4.37
C GLY A 11 23.48 39.19 -4.01
N THR A 12 24.55 39.00 -3.26
CA THR A 12 25.00 37.67 -2.82
C THR A 12 24.05 37.04 -1.82
N ILE A 13 23.48 37.82 -0.89
CA ILE A 13 22.47 37.32 0.07
C ILE A 13 21.23 36.82 -0.67
N VAL A 14 20.73 37.57 -1.67
CA VAL A 14 19.56 37.15 -2.45
C VAL A 14 19.83 35.84 -3.19
N ILE A 15 21.01 35.69 -3.80
CA ILE A 15 21.40 34.45 -4.50
C ILE A 15 21.48 33.27 -3.52
N ILE A 16 22.06 33.47 -2.34
CA ILE A 16 22.16 32.41 -1.31
C ILE A 16 20.77 31.98 -0.84
N VAL A 17 19.87 32.93 -0.57
CA VAL A 17 18.50 32.63 -0.12
C VAL A 17 17.74 31.87 -1.21
N LEU A 18 17.82 32.31 -2.46
CA LEU A 18 17.20 31.61 -3.58
C LEU A 18 17.75 30.18 -3.75
N ALA A 19 19.06 30.00 -3.65
CA ALA A 19 19.69 28.68 -3.74
C ALA A 19 19.24 27.75 -2.60
N MET A 20 19.15 28.25 -1.36
CA MET A 20 18.66 27.48 -0.23
C MET A 20 17.17 27.12 -0.37
N SER A 21 16.34 28.05 -0.85
CA SER A 21 14.92 27.79 -1.11
C SER A 21 14.72 26.74 -2.21
N MET A 22 15.48 26.83 -3.30
CA MET A 22 15.42 25.83 -4.39
C MET A 22 15.88 24.45 -3.93
N LEU A 23 16.91 24.36 -3.09
CA LEU A 23 17.36 23.09 -2.51
C LEU A 23 16.30 22.45 -1.61
N ILE A 24 15.66 23.25 -0.75
CA ILE A 24 14.59 22.76 0.14
C ILE A 24 13.39 22.28 -0.69
N LEU A 25 12.95 23.06 -1.67
CA LEU A 25 11.84 22.68 -2.56
C LEU A 25 12.18 21.43 -3.39
N GLY A 26 13.41 21.32 -3.89
CA GLY A 26 13.88 20.13 -4.59
C GLY A 26 13.84 18.88 -3.69
N LEU A 27 14.27 18.99 -2.43
CA LEU A 27 14.21 17.88 -1.47
C LEU A 27 12.77 17.53 -1.08
N VAL A 28 11.88 18.51 -0.95
CA VAL A 28 10.45 18.29 -0.66
C VAL A 28 9.77 17.59 -1.84
N LEU A 29 10.04 18.02 -3.08
CA LEU A 29 9.51 17.38 -4.29
C LEU A 29 9.97 15.93 -4.39
N ILE A 30 11.28 15.67 -4.18
CA ILE A 30 11.83 14.31 -4.17
C ILE A 30 11.15 13.45 -3.09
N ARG A 31 10.96 13.99 -1.87
CA ARG A 31 10.27 13.26 -0.79
C ARG A 31 8.81 12.95 -1.12
N SER A 32 8.10 13.85 -1.79
CA SER A 32 6.69 13.67 -2.16
C SER A 32 6.47 12.58 -3.20
N ILE A 33 7.38 12.43 -4.17
CA ILE A 33 7.30 11.36 -5.18
C ILE A 33 7.58 9.99 -4.54
N PHE A 34 8.51 9.91 -3.59
CA PHE A 34 8.91 8.64 -3.00
C PHE A 34 7.97 8.11 -1.90
N SER A 35 7.08 8.93 -1.32
CA SER A 35 6.16 8.45 -0.27
C SER A 35 5.00 7.61 -0.81
N GLY A 36 4.48 7.92 -2.00
CA GLY A 36 3.46 7.09 -2.66
C GLY A 36 4.03 5.77 -3.18
N ALA A 37 5.13 5.84 -3.95
CA ALA A 37 5.72 4.68 -4.61
C ALA A 37 6.32 3.62 -3.66
N LYS A 38 6.59 3.94 -2.40
CA LYS A 38 7.31 3.03 -1.50
C LYS A 38 6.50 1.78 -1.11
N TYR A 39 5.17 1.90 -1.04
CA TYR A 39 4.29 0.83 -0.57
C TYR A 39 3.46 0.21 -1.69
N ASN A 40 3.48 0.80 -2.89
CA ASN A 40 3.06 0.11 -4.09
C ASN A 40 4.05 -1.02 -4.40
N VAL A 41 3.58 -2.27 -4.37
CA VAL A 41 4.42 -3.43 -4.69
C VAL A 41 4.24 -3.83 -6.15
N ASP A 42 5.06 -3.26 -7.03
CA ASP A 42 5.11 -3.66 -8.44
C ASP A 42 5.68 -5.07 -8.61
N GLU A 43 6.65 -5.48 -7.80
CA GLU A 43 7.28 -6.81 -7.87
C GLU A 43 7.69 -7.31 -6.48
N MET A 44 7.50 -8.61 -6.23
CA MET A 44 7.93 -9.27 -4.99
C MET A 44 9.42 -9.62 -5.06
N ASN A 45 10.29 -8.62 -4.90
CA ASN A 45 11.74 -8.81 -4.83
C ASN A 45 12.23 -9.07 -3.39
N ASP A 46 13.49 -9.47 -3.22
CA ASP A 46 14.03 -9.86 -1.92
C ASP A 46 14.02 -8.72 -0.89
N LYS A 47 14.17 -7.46 -1.33
CA LYS A 47 14.06 -6.31 -0.44
C LYS A 47 12.64 -6.13 0.11
N VAL A 48 11.62 -6.30 -0.72
CA VAL A 48 10.22 -6.27 -0.28
C VAL A 48 9.95 -7.43 0.67
N LYS A 49 10.41 -8.64 0.35
CA LYS A 49 10.27 -9.81 1.22
C LYS A 49 10.91 -9.60 2.60
N ASP A 50 12.08 -8.95 2.64
CA ASP A 50 12.76 -8.63 3.89
C ASP A 50 11.96 -7.62 4.73
N GLU A 51 11.39 -6.59 4.11
CA GLU A 51 10.56 -5.61 4.81
C GLU A 51 9.27 -6.25 5.34
N ILE A 52 8.61 -7.10 4.56
CA ILE A 52 7.43 -7.87 4.99
C ILE A 52 7.79 -8.80 6.14
N SER A 53 8.95 -9.47 6.07
CA SER A 53 9.43 -10.37 7.12
C SER A 53 9.58 -9.68 8.47
N LYS A 54 9.98 -8.40 8.48
CA LYS A 54 10.12 -7.58 9.70
C LYS A 54 8.78 -7.21 10.34
N LEU A 55 7.67 -7.29 9.59
CA LEU A 55 6.32 -6.99 10.13
C LEU A 55 5.76 -8.13 10.99
N PHE A 56 6.32 -9.33 10.87
CA PHE A 56 6.01 -10.45 11.74
C PHE A 56 6.66 -10.23 13.10
N VAL A 57 5.85 -9.72 14.03
CA VAL A 57 6.12 -9.76 15.47
C VAL A 57 5.55 -11.06 16.06
N GLU A 58 5.87 -11.36 17.32
CA GLU A 58 5.40 -12.57 18.01
C GLU A 58 3.87 -12.75 17.83
N ASP A 59 3.45 -13.98 17.56
CA ASP A 59 2.07 -14.45 17.33
C ASP A 59 1.35 -14.02 16.05
N LYS A 60 1.98 -13.25 15.14
CA LYS A 60 1.33 -12.93 13.85
C LYS A 60 1.39 -14.10 12.88
N LYS A 61 0.21 -14.50 12.39
CA LYS A 61 0.03 -15.55 11.37
C LYS A 61 0.00 -15.02 9.95
N ALA A 62 -0.36 -13.75 9.77
CA ALA A 62 -0.34 -13.06 8.50
C ALA A 62 -0.03 -11.57 8.70
N VAL A 63 0.47 -10.92 7.66
CA VAL A 63 0.71 -9.48 7.63
C VAL A 63 0.34 -8.91 6.26
N VAL A 64 -0.15 -7.68 6.25
CA VAL A 64 -0.35 -6.86 5.05
C VAL A 64 0.68 -5.73 5.05
N TYR A 65 1.39 -5.56 3.94
CA TYR A 65 2.48 -4.60 3.78
C TYR A 65 1.95 -3.21 3.41
N LEU A 66 1.42 -2.50 4.40
CA LEU A 66 0.90 -1.15 4.22
C LEU A 66 1.19 -0.25 5.42
N PRO A 67 1.45 1.04 5.22
CA PRO A 67 1.54 2.00 6.31
C PRO A 67 0.14 2.17 6.91
N ASN A 68 0.01 2.06 8.23
CA ASN A 68 -1.27 2.21 8.94
C ASN A 68 -2.42 1.32 8.40
N ARG A 69 -2.12 0.24 7.68
CA ARG A 69 -3.11 -0.61 6.98
C ARG A 69 -3.94 0.15 5.93
N LEU A 70 -3.41 1.25 5.38
CA LEU A 70 -4.05 2.07 4.36
C LEU A 70 -3.26 2.03 3.05
N ALA A 71 -3.92 1.71 1.95
CA ALA A 71 -3.41 1.84 0.60
C ALA A 71 -4.07 3.05 -0.07
N GLU A 72 -3.28 4.06 -0.40
CA GLU A 72 -3.74 5.21 -1.20
C GLU A 72 -3.52 4.88 -2.67
N ILE A 73 -4.61 4.63 -3.42
CA ILE A 73 -4.55 4.14 -4.81
C ILE A 73 -5.15 5.19 -5.74
N GLU A 74 -4.33 5.73 -6.64
CA GLU A 74 -4.79 6.62 -7.71
C GLU A 74 -5.56 5.83 -8.78
N GLN A 75 -6.72 6.36 -9.19
CA GLN A 75 -7.46 5.79 -10.30
C GLN A 75 -6.66 5.80 -11.60
N GLY A 76 -6.81 4.74 -12.40
CA GLY A 76 -6.08 4.54 -13.64
C GLY A 76 -4.69 3.93 -13.45
N GLU A 77 -4.16 3.92 -12.23
CA GLU A 77 -2.86 3.32 -11.93
C GLU A 77 -2.98 1.87 -11.44
N GLN A 78 -1.94 1.09 -11.71
CA GLN A 78 -1.80 -0.24 -11.14
C GLN A 78 -1.11 -0.14 -9.77
N TRP A 79 -1.71 -0.80 -8.78
CA TRP A 79 -1.18 -0.81 -7.41
C TRP A 79 -1.08 -2.23 -6.85
N GLY A 80 -0.01 -2.55 -6.12
CA GLY A 80 0.19 -3.84 -5.47
C GLY A 80 0.15 -3.73 -3.95
N VAL A 81 -0.71 -4.52 -3.33
CA VAL A 81 -0.73 -4.73 -1.87
C VAL A 81 -0.04 -6.05 -1.57
N GLY A 82 1.18 -5.98 -1.04
CA GLY A 82 1.92 -7.17 -0.60
C GLY A 82 1.33 -7.75 0.68
N PHE A 83 1.28 -9.07 0.77
CA PHE A 83 0.92 -9.77 2.01
C PHE A 83 1.78 -11.01 2.21
N ALA A 84 1.79 -11.50 3.44
CA ALA A 84 2.47 -12.75 3.76
C ALA A 84 1.69 -13.60 4.76
N ILE A 85 1.88 -14.91 4.62
CA ILE A 85 1.28 -15.96 5.44
C ILE A 85 2.43 -16.71 6.11
N GLN A 86 2.38 -16.86 7.43
CA GLN A 86 3.31 -17.68 8.20
C GLN A 86 2.59 -18.92 8.71
N ASN A 87 3.14 -20.10 8.38
CA ASN A 87 2.61 -21.35 8.89
C ASN A 87 3.23 -21.67 10.26
N VAL A 88 2.44 -21.51 11.34
CA VAL A 88 2.85 -21.92 12.70
C VAL A 88 2.34 -23.32 13.08
N LEU A 89 1.77 -24.04 12.13
CA LEU A 89 1.20 -25.39 12.27
C LEU A 89 2.08 -26.40 11.51
N SER A 90 1.58 -27.63 11.34
CA SER A 90 2.18 -28.62 10.43
C SER A 90 2.10 -28.15 8.98
N THR A 91 3.00 -28.67 8.14
CA THR A 91 2.98 -28.49 6.69
C THR A 91 1.60 -28.85 6.15
N GLN A 92 0.96 -27.90 5.47
CA GLN A 92 -0.37 -28.06 4.90
C GLN A 92 -0.60 -27.01 3.81
N LYS A 93 -1.70 -27.19 3.08
CA LYS A 93 -2.17 -26.21 2.11
C LYS A 93 -2.92 -25.08 2.80
N PHE A 94 -2.63 -23.86 2.40
CA PHE A 94 -3.41 -22.66 2.74
C PHE A 94 -4.08 -22.11 1.49
N SER A 95 -5.30 -21.62 1.63
CA SER A 95 -5.98 -20.82 0.62
C SER A 95 -6.24 -19.42 1.15
N TRP A 96 -6.26 -18.43 0.26
CA TRP A 96 -6.63 -17.07 0.64
C TRP A 96 -7.66 -16.50 -0.31
N LYS A 97 -8.39 -15.51 0.20
CA LYS A 97 -9.34 -14.69 -0.53
C LYS A 97 -9.27 -13.25 -0.04
N VAL A 98 -9.29 -12.31 -0.97
CA VAL A 98 -9.44 -10.88 -0.73
C VAL A 98 -10.86 -10.48 -1.13
N GLU A 99 -11.61 -9.96 -0.17
CA GLU A 99 -13.00 -9.56 -0.36
C GLU A 99 -13.31 -8.23 0.33
N VAL A 100 -14.37 -7.56 -0.14
CA VAL A 100 -14.79 -6.27 0.42
C VAL A 100 -15.60 -6.54 1.70
N ASP A 101 -15.23 -5.87 2.79
CA ASP A 101 -15.96 -5.87 4.07
C ASP A 101 -16.39 -4.44 4.41
N ASP A 102 -17.26 -3.88 3.58
CA ASP A 102 -17.69 -2.50 3.69
C ASP A 102 -19.15 -2.31 3.29
N SER A 103 -20.04 -2.46 4.26
CA SER A 103 -21.49 -2.36 4.04
C SER A 103 -21.98 -0.97 3.65
N GLY A 104 -21.15 0.08 3.79
CA GLY A 104 -21.47 1.46 3.43
C GLY A 104 -20.83 1.92 2.13
N ILE A 105 -20.22 1.01 1.35
CA ILE A 105 -19.48 1.37 0.13
C ILE A 105 -20.37 2.06 -0.91
N ARG A 106 -21.64 1.68 -0.99
CA ARG A 106 -22.58 2.23 -1.96
C ARG A 106 -22.87 3.71 -1.69
N GLU A 107 -23.03 4.08 -0.43
CA GLU A 107 -23.28 5.45 -0.01
C GLU A 107 -22.01 6.30 -0.08
N LYS A 108 -20.84 5.74 0.31
CA LYS A 108 -19.56 6.48 0.37
C LYS A 108 -18.90 6.67 -0.99
N CYS A 109 -18.95 5.65 -1.84
CA CYS A 109 -18.19 5.59 -3.09
C CYS A 109 -19.08 5.53 -4.32
N GLY A 110 -20.37 5.20 -4.17
CA GLY A 110 -21.28 5.01 -5.32
C GLY A 110 -21.14 3.68 -6.05
N VAL A 111 -20.39 2.72 -5.48
CA VAL A 111 -20.14 1.41 -6.09
C VAL A 111 -20.64 0.27 -5.21
N THR A 112 -20.85 -0.91 -5.78
CA THR A 112 -21.13 -2.13 -5.03
C THR A 112 -19.84 -2.83 -4.61
N GLU A 113 -19.95 -3.72 -3.63
CA GLU A 113 -18.89 -4.63 -3.19
C GLU A 113 -18.34 -5.41 -4.40
N LEU A 114 -19.21 -5.94 -5.25
CA LEU A 114 -18.82 -6.68 -6.46
C LEU A 114 -18.04 -5.82 -7.46
N GLN A 115 -18.35 -4.53 -7.58
CA GLN A 115 -17.59 -3.62 -8.43
C GLN A 115 -16.21 -3.35 -7.85
N ALA A 116 -16.12 -3.13 -6.54
CA ALA A 116 -14.86 -2.90 -5.85
C ALA A 116 -13.95 -4.15 -5.85
N GLU A 117 -14.51 -5.34 -5.63
CA GLU A 117 -13.77 -6.59 -5.76
C GLU A 117 -13.18 -6.83 -7.16
N LYS A 118 -13.79 -6.27 -8.21
CA LYS A 118 -13.27 -6.35 -9.58
C LYS A 118 -12.08 -5.43 -9.83
N TRP A 119 -11.80 -4.48 -8.94
CA TRP A 119 -10.56 -3.71 -9.00
C TRP A 119 -9.35 -4.60 -8.72
N ILE A 120 -9.52 -5.72 -8.02
CA ILE A 120 -8.46 -6.70 -7.83
C ILE A 120 -8.26 -7.49 -9.12
N THR A 121 -7.19 -7.17 -9.86
CA THR A 121 -6.85 -7.78 -11.15
C THR A 121 -6.17 -9.13 -10.99
N THR A 122 -5.30 -9.29 -9.99
CA THR A 122 -4.61 -10.56 -9.68
C THR A 122 -4.41 -10.72 -8.17
N GLY A 123 -4.22 -11.96 -7.71
CA GLY A 123 -3.95 -12.25 -6.29
C GLY A 123 -5.18 -12.16 -5.38
N ARG A 124 -6.38 -11.95 -5.95
CA ARG A 124 -7.65 -11.97 -5.21
C ARG A 124 -7.86 -13.27 -4.47
N GLU A 125 -7.54 -14.39 -5.10
CA GLU A 125 -7.65 -15.71 -4.52
C GLU A 125 -6.45 -16.55 -4.95
N GLY A 126 -6.13 -17.56 -4.15
CA GLY A 126 -5.08 -18.50 -4.47
C GLY A 126 -4.89 -19.54 -3.39
N SER A 127 -3.92 -20.43 -3.62
CA SER A 127 -3.57 -21.45 -2.65
C SER A 127 -2.13 -21.90 -2.78
N VAL A 128 -1.51 -22.28 -1.68
CA VAL A 128 -0.11 -22.71 -1.63
C VAL A 128 0.14 -23.68 -0.49
N ASP A 129 1.04 -24.64 -0.72
CA ASP A 129 1.58 -25.51 0.32
C ASP A 129 2.70 -24.79 1.07
N ILE A 130 2.54 -24.61 2.39
CA ILE A 130 3.52 -23.92 3.23
C ILE A 130 4.07 -24.91 4.24
N ALA A 131 5.38 -25.12 4.25
CA ALA A 131 6.01 -25.98 5.25
C ALA A 131 5.88 -25.40 6.67
N SER A 132 5.95 -26.28 7.67
CA SER A 132 5.92 -25.84 9.07
C SER A 132 7.05 -24.85 9.37
N GLY A 133 6.71 -23.68 9.89
CA GLY A 133 7.64 -22.59 10.19
C GLY A 133 7.95 -21.66 9.00
N ASP A 134 7.59 -22.05 7.78
CA ASP A 134 7.87 -21.26 6.59
C ASP A 134 6.85 -20.14 6.37
N LYS A 135 7.24 -19.21 5.49
CA LYS A 135 6.43 -18.07 5.07
C LYS A 135 6.21 -18.12 3.57
N TYR A 136 4.99 -17.78 3.16
CA TYR A 136 4.65 -17.50 1.77
C TYR A 136 4.29 -16.03 1.64
N MET A 137 4.65 -15.40 0.51
CA MET A 137 4.38 -14.00 0.24
C MET A 137 3.81 -13.86 -1.17
N ASP A 138 2.85 -12.96 -1.33
CA ASP A 138 2.20 -12.69 -2.61
C ASP A 138 1.71 -11.24 -2.67
N ILE A 139 1.15 -10.85 -3.82
CA ILE A 139 0.67 -9.49 -4.10
C ILE A 139 -0.77 -9.55 -4.62
N ALA A 140 -1.67 -8.85 -3.92
CA ALA A 140 -2.98 -8.50 -4.48
C ALA A 140 -2.82 -7.23 -5.33
N ARG A 141 -3.09 -7.34 -6.63
CA ARG A 141 -2.97 -6.21 -7.56
C ARG A 141 -4.31 -5.55 -7.79
N PHE A 142 -4.33 -4.25 -7.64
CA PHE A 142 -5.47 -3.38 -7.84
C PHE A 142 -5.27 -2.56 -9.11
N ASN A 143 -6.37 -2.34 -9.82
CA ASN A 143 -6.51 -1.34 -10.87
C ASN A 143 -7.93 -0.79 -10.76
N ILE A 144 -8.04 0.44 -10.26
CA ILE A 144 -9.32 1.13 -10.09
C ILE A 144 -9.52 2.00 -11.33
N PRO A 145 -10.54 1.75 -12.16
CA PRO A 145 -10.75 2.55 -13.37
C PRO A 145 -11.00 4.03 -13.06
N GLU A 146 -10.60 4.92 -13.97
CA GLU A 146 -10.96 6.34 -13.89
C GLU A 146 -12.47 6.54 -13.86
N GLY A 147 -12.95 7.36 -12.92
CA GLY A 147 -14.37 7.64 -12.74
C GLY A 147 -15.14 6.47 -12.15
N ALA A 148 -14.46 5.49 -11.54
CA ALA A 148 -15.12 4.35 -10.90
C ALA A 148 -15.96 4.77 -9.69
N VAL A 149 -15.61 5.86 -9.01
CA VAL A 149 -16.28 6.33 -7.79
C VAL A 149 -16.88 7.72 -7.98
N ASN A 150 -17.98 7.99 -7.29
CA ASN A 150 -18.69 9.28 -7.41
C ASN A 150 -18.01 10.42 -6.66
N ASP A 151 -17.39 10.12 -5.51
CA ASP A 151 -16.67 11.08 -4.68
C ASP A 151 -15.37 10.46 -4.15
N VAL A 152 -14.25 10.85 -4.76
CA VAL A 152 -12.91 10.44 -4.36
C VAL A 152 -12.51 11.01 -2.99
N ALA A 153 -13.10 12.12 -2.55
CA ALA A 153 -12.71 12.76 -1.29
C ALA A 153 -13.14 11.95 -0.06
N SER A 154 -14.12 11.05 -0.21
CA SER A 154 -14.66 10.22 0.88
C SER A 154 -14.56 8.72 0.65
N CYS A 155 -14.01 8.26 -0.48
CA CYS A 155 -14.06 6.86 -0.84
C CYS A 155 -12.91 6.06 -0.22
N ILE A 156 -13.14 5.58 1.01
CA ILE A 156 -12.31 4.57 1.66
C ILE A 156 -13.09 3.26 1.72
N VAL A 157 -12.52 2.21 1.14
CA VAL A 157 -13.08 0.86 1.05
C VAL A 157 -12.29 -0.10 1.92
N ARG A 158 -12.96 -0.81 2.82
CA ARG A 158 -12.34 -1.86 3.63
C ARG A 158 -12.32 -3.21 2.92
N TYR A 159 -11.16 -3.86 2.92
CA TYR A 159 -10.94 -5.21 2.42
C TYR A 159 -10.49 -6.15 3.53
N HIS A 160 -10.88 -7.41 3.40
CA HIS A 160 -10.42 -8.53 4.21
C HIS A 160 -9.57 -9.48 3.38
N LEU A 161 -8.37 -9.77 3.88
CA LEU A 161 -7.57 -10.94 3.51
C LEU A 161 -7.94 -12.09 4.45
N ILE A 162 -8.71 -13.04 3.94
CA ILE A 162 -9.12 -14.24 4.65
C ILE A 162 -8.20 -15.37 4.23
N ILE A 163 -7.56 -16.01 5.21
CA ILE A 163 -6.69 -17.17 4.99
C ILE A 163 -7.33 -18.37 5.67
N GLU A 164 -7.50 -19.45 4.93
CA GLU A 164 -8.09 -20.70 5.39
C GLU A 164 -7.04 -21.81 5.36
N LYS A 165 -7.19 -22.75 6.29
CA LYS A 165 -6.45 -24.01 6.31
C LYS A 165 -6.99 -24.99 5.26
N GLU A 166 -6.30 -26.10 5.07
CA GLU A 166 -6.72 -27.18 4.16
C GLU A 166 -8.12 -27.73 4.46
N ASP A 167 -8.51 -27.74 5.74
CA ASP A 167 -9.84 -28.15 6.21
C ASP A 167 -10.95 -27.09 6.01
N ARG A 168 -10.63 -25.98 5.32
CA ARG A 168 -11.50 -24.80 5.09
C ARG A 168 -11.92 -24.06 6.35
N THR A 169 -11.27 -24.31 7.48
CA THR A 169 -11.50 -23.49 8.66
C THR A 169 -10.60 -22.26 8.62
N ASN A 170 -11.13 -21.13 9.11
CA ASN A 170 -10.41 -19.86 9.13
C ASN A 170 -9.09 -20.01 9.92
N TYR A 171 -7.99 -19.60 9.31
CA TYR A 171 -6.67 -19.55 9.94
C TYR A 171 -6.44 -18.18 10.58
N VAL A 172 -6.65 -17.12 9.81
CA VAL A 172 -6.55 -15.71 10.22
C VAL A 172 -7.25 -14.83 9.18
N THR A 173 -7.83 -13.72 9.66
CA THR A 173 -8.39 -12.67 8.81
C THR A 173 -7.67 -11.36 9.13
N GLU A 174 -7.08 -10.73 8.12
CA GLU A 174 -6.47 -9.41 8.24
C GLU A 174 -7.28 -8.38 7.45
N SER A 175 -7.45 -7.19 8.02
CA SER A 175 -8.11 -6.08 7.36
C SER A 175 -7.11 -5.03 6.89
N PHE A 176 -7.41 -4.42 5.75
CA PHE A 176 -6.75 -3.22 5.24
C PHE A 176 -7.75 -2.34 4.50
N ASP A 177 -7.47 -1.05 4.47
CA ASP A 177 -8.31 -0.04 3.86
C ASP A 177 -7.65 0.45 2.56
N VAL A 178 -8.45 0.71 1.54
CA VAL A 178 -8.06 1.31 0.26
C VAL A 178 -8.72 2.68 0.16
N ASP A 179 -7.92 3.73 0.17
CA ASP A 179 -8.34 5.11 -0.05
C ASP A 179 -8.18 5.42 -1.55
N VAL A 180 -9.31 5.60 -2.23
CA VAL A 180 -9.36 5.82 -3.68
C VAL A 180 -9.09 7.29 -3.97
N LYS A 181 -8.01 7.57 -4.71
CA LYS A 181 -7.60 8.91 -5.11
C LYS A 181 -7.96 9.24 -6.56
#